data_AF-A0A920D1N0-F1
#
_entry.id   AF-A0A920D1N0-F1
#
_cell.length_a   1.000
_cell.length_b   1.000
_cell.length_c   1.000
_cell.angle_alpha   90.00
_cell.angle_beta   90.00
_cell.angle_gamma   90.00
#
_symmetry.space_group_name_H-M   'P 1'
#
loop_
_entity.id
_entity.type
_entity.pdbx_description
1 polymer ?
#
loop_
_entity_poly.entity_id
_entity_poly.type
_entity_poly.pdbx_seq_one_letter_code
_entity_poly.pdbx_strand_id
1 'polypeptide(L)'
;MEDNPQTLYIPMGVKSETELFPGFGRKQLFQSVIGSLGAGFVALLLWIFGRSVSLTMVTFLIGVSASVMMTTKDRMNLSVLDQMKQMIRFAKGQKKYPYIAMNEWPDKP
;
A
#
# COMPACT_ATOMS: atom_id res chain seq x y z
N MET A 1 -33.41 29.77 19.06
CA MET A 1 -32.02 29.79 18.57
C MET A 1 -31.79 28.44 17.94
N GLU A 2 -31.96 28.37 16.62
CA GLU A 2 -31.75 27.14 15.84
C GLU A 2 -30.25 26.96 15.61
N ASP A 3 -29.68 26.00 16.34
CA ASP A 3 -28.31 25.55 16.19
C ASP A 3 -28.22 24.78 14.86
N ASN A 4 -27.90 25.48 13.77
CA ASN A 4 -27.65 24.87 12.47
C ASN A 4 -26.21 24.36 12.50
N PRO A 5 -25.95 23.04 12.63
CA PRO A 5 -24.59 22.53 12.59
C PRO A 5 -24.05 22.86 11.20
N GLN A 6 -23.15 23.83 11.14
CA GLN A 6 -22.40 24.14 9.93
C GLN A 6 -21.73 22.86 9.48
N THR A 7 -22.38 22.18 8.53
CA THR A 7 -21.82 21.05 7.81
C THR A 7 -20.68 21.62 7.00
N LEU A 8 -19.49 21.63 7.62
CA LEU A 8 -18.27 22.05 6.98
C LEU A 8 -17.99 21.03 5.87
N TYR A 9 -18.54 21.31 4.69
CA TYR A 9 -18.27 20.57 3.48
C TYR A 9 -16.83 20.87 3.10
N ILE A 10 -15.91 20.07 3.61
CA ILE A 10 -14.56 20.02 3.08
C ILE A 10 -14.71 19.31 1.73
N PRO A 11 -14.55 19.99 0.59
CA PRO A 11 -14.63 19.34 -0.70
C PRO A 11 -13.56 18.24 -0.74
N MET A 12 -14.00 16.99 -0.62
CA MET A 12 -13.22 15.80 -0.91
C MET A 12 -12.96 15.81 -2.41
N GLY A 13 -11.92 16.54 -2.84
CA GLY A 13 -11.66 16.80 -4.26
C GLY A 13 -10.74 17.98 -4.55
N VAL A 14 -10.37 18.81 -3.57
CA VAL A 14 -9.31 19.82 -3.78
C VAL A 14 -7.97 19.09 -3.82
N LYS A 15 -7.56 18.72 -5.03
CA LYS A 15 -6.26 18.14 -5.37
C LYS A 15 -5.20 19.22 -5.17
N SER A 16 -4.64 19.27 -3.96
CA SER A 16 -3.66 20.28 -3.55
C SER A 16 -2.25 20.04 -4.10
N GLU A 17 -1.96 18.86 -4.65
CA GLU A 17 -0.69 18.56 -5.30
C GLU A 17 -0.84 18.57 -6.83
N THR A 18 0.16 19.12 -7.52
CA THR A 18 0.31 18.99 -8.98
C THR A 18 0.47 17.51 -9.34
N GLU A 19 -0.64 16.87 -9.70
CA GLU A 19 -0.70 15.55 -10.32
C GLU A 19 -0.34 15.69 -11.81
N LEU A 20 0.57 14.85 -12.32
CA LEU A 20 0.89 14.82 -13.75
C LEU A 20 -0.26 14.21 -14.56
N PHE A 21 -0.97 13.27 -13.95
CA PHE A 21 -2.21 12.67 -14.41
C PHE A 21 -3.01 12.24 -13.17
N PRO A 22 -4.34 12.13 -13.24
CA PRO A 22 -5.18 11.87 -12.07
C PRO A 22 -4.69 10.65 -11.29
N GLY A 23 -4.32 10.84 -10.01
CA GLY A 23 -3.80 9.77 -9.15
C GLY A 23 -2.31 9.43 -9.33
N PHE A 24 -1.54 10.24 -10.07
CA PHE A 24 -0.09 10.12 -10.23
C PHE A 24 0.66 11.44 -9.98
N GLY A 25 1.15 11.61 -8.75
CA GLY A 25 1.90 12.79 -8.30
C GLY A 25 3.42 12.64 -8.40
N ARG A 26 4.18 13.73 -8.15
CA ARG A 26 5.65 13.73 -8.12
C ARG A 26 6.26 12.70 -7.17
N LYS A 27 5.65 12.50 -6.01
CA LYS A 27 6.12 11.50 -5.02
C LYS A 27 6.02 10.06 -5.55
N GLN A 28 4.97 9.77 -6.33
CA GLN A 28 4.72 8.44 -6.90
C GLN A 28 5.64 8.19 -8.09
N LEU A 29 5.98 9.23 -8.87
CA LEU A 29 7.04 9.16 -9.86
C LEU A 29 8.37 8.68 -9.25
N PHE A 30 8.84 9.34 -8.18
CA PHE A 30 10.09 8.93 -7.52
C PHE A 30 9.99 7.51 -6.99
N GLN A 31 8.85 7.12 -6.43
CA GLN A 31 8.63 5.77 -5.93
C GLN A 31 8.64 4.71 -7.05
N SER A 32 8.07 5.04 -8.21
CA SER A 32 8.09 4.17 -9.40
C SER A 32 9.49 4.08 -10.02
N VAL A 33 10.26 5.16 -10.03
CA VAL A 33 11.67 5.15 -10.47
C VAL A 33 12.51 4.24 -9.57
N ILE A 34 12.33 4.33 -8.26
CA ILE A 34 13.03 3.45 -7.30
C ILE A 34 12.63 1.99 -7.51
N GLY A 35 11.33 1.72 -7.73
CA GLY A 35 10.86 0.36 -8.01
C GLY A 35 11.36 -0.20 -9.33
N SER A 36 11.45 0.63 -10.37
CA SER A 36 12.03 0.28 -11.68
C SER A 36 13.53 -0.04 -11.57
N LEU A 37 14.29 0.75 -10.78
CA LEU A 37 15.70 0.43 -10.47
C LEU A 37 15.84 -0.91 -9.75
N GLY A 38 14.96 -1.20 -8.78
CA GLY A 38 14.90 -2.49 -8.11
C GLY A 38 14.59 -3.65 -9.07
N ALA A 39 13.62 -3.47 -9.97
CA ALA A 39 13.29 -4.45 -11.00
C ALA A 39 14.47 -4.72 -11.96
N GLY A 40 15.17 -3.65 -12.37
CA GLY A 40 16.39 -3.75 -13.18
C GLY A 40 17.49 -4.54 -12.47
N PHE A 41 17.70 -4.30 -11.18
CA PHE A 41 18.68 -5.04 -10.38
C PHE A 41 18.34 -6.54 -10.31
N VAL A 42 17.07 -6.89 -10.07
CA VAL A 42 16.62 -8.29 -10.05
C VAL A 42 16.78 -8.94 -11.42
N ALA A 43 16.43 -8.24 -12.50
CA ALA A 43 16.61 -8.74 -13.87
C ALA A 43 18.09 -9.00 -14.20
N LEU A 44 19.00 -8.12 -13.72
CA LEU A 44 20.44 -8.27 -13.90
C LEU A 44 20.98 -9.49 -13.14
N LEU A 45 20.54 -9.70 -11.90
CA LEU A 45 20.87 -10.91 -11.15
C LEU A 45 20.39 -12.17 -11.89
N LEU A 46 19.14 -12.19 -12.35
CA LEU A 46 18.60 -13.31 -13.13
C LEU A 46 19.38 -13.57 -14.42
N TRP A 47 19.90 -12.52 -15.07
CA TRP A 47 20.74 -12.65 -16.25
C TRP A 47 22.07 -13.34 -15.95
N ILE A 48 22.72 -12.95 -14.84
CA ILE A 48 24.00 -13.51 -14.42
C ILE A 48 23.87 -15.02 -14.14
N PHE A 49 22.80 -15.44 -13.47
CA PHE A 49 22.59 -16.85 -13.10
C PHE A 49 22.00 -17.70 -14.23
N GLY A 50 21.00 -17.18 -14.94
CA GLY A 50 20.25 -17.94 -15.94
C GLY A 50 20.82 -17.86 -17.37
N ARG A 51 21.72 -16.91 -17.65
CA ARG A 51 22.35 -16.61 -18.96
C ARG A 51 21.36 -16.46 -20.13
N SER A 52 20.06 -16.37 -19.86
CA SER A 52 18.98 -16.36 -20.84
C SER A 52 18.37 -14.96 -20.95
N VAL A 53 18.55 -14.36 -22.13
CA VAL A 53 18.16 -12.95 -22.40
C VAL A 53 16.64 -12.78 -22.45
N SER A 54 15.91 -13.81 -22.89
CA SER A 54 14.45 -13.74 -23.01
C SER A 54 13.77 -13.62 -21.64
N LEU A 55 14.22 -14.42 -20.66
CA LEU A 55 13.66 -14.37 -19.31
C LEU A 55 13.94 -13.03 -18.63
N THR A 56 15.11 -12.45 -18.85
CA THR A 56 15.50 -11.17 -18.25
C THR A 56 14.72 -10.00 -18.80
N MET A 57 14.38 -10.04 -20.10
CA MET A 57 13.56 -9.00 -20.71
C MET A 57 12.12 -9.05 -20.20
N VAL A 58 11.54 -10.26 -20.11
CA VAL A 58 10.17 -10.44 -19.62
C VAL A 58 10.07 -10.02 -18.15
N THR A 59 11.01 -10.43 -17.30
CA THR A 59 11.00 -10.04 -15.89
C THR A 59 11.21 -8.54 -15.68
N PHE A 60 12.06 -7.91 -16.48
CA PHE A 60 12.23 -6.46 -16.45
C PHE A 60 10.93 -5.72 -16.82
N LEU A 61 10.28 -6.09 -17.92
CA LEU A 61 9.02 -5.46 -18.36
C LEU A 61 7.89 -5.65 -17.33
N ILE A 62 7.78 -6.84 -16.75
CA ILE A 62 6.82 -7.11 -15.68
C ILE A 62 7.16 -6.28 -14.44
N GLY A 63 8.43 -6.18 -14.07
CA GLY A 63 8.85 -5.40 -12.91
C GLY A 63 8.56 -3.91 -13.04
N VAL A 64 8.82 -3.31 -14.21
CA VAL A 64 8.52 -1.88 -14.47
C VAL A 64 7.01 -1.64 -14.45
N SER A 65 6.23 -2.47 -15.14
CA SER A 65 4.77 -2.34 -15.18
C SER A 65 4.13 -2.55 -13.80
N ALA A 66 4.57 -3.55 -13.04
CA ALA A 66 4.15 -3.78 -11.67
C ALA A 66 4.51 -2.59 -10.77
N SER A 67 5.72 -2.03 -10.90
CA SER A 67 6.13 -0.86 -10.11
C SER A 67 5.27 0.37 -10.36
N VAL A 68 4.89 0.64 -11.61
CA VAL A 68 3.97 1.74 -11.95
C VAL A 68 2.59 1.44 -11.37
N MET A 69 2.03 0.26 -11.61
CA MET A 69 0.67 -0.11 -11.16
C MET A 69 0.53 -0.10 -9.63
N MET A 70 1.59 -0.44 -8.90
CA MET A 70 1.58 -0.48 -7.44
C MET A 70 1.67 0.92 -6.80
N THR A 71 2.22 1.89 -7.54
CA THR A 71 2.40 3.28 -7.10
C THR A 71 1.26 4.20 -7.57
N THR A 72 0.52 3.82 -8.62
CA THR A 72 -0.70 4.51 -9.02
C THR A 72 -1.78 4.43 -7.95
N LYS A 73 -2.39 5.57 -7.64
CA LYS A 73 -3.47 5.63 -6.67
C LYS A 73 -4.81 5.30 -7.31
N ASP A 74 -5.62 4.52 -6.59
CA ASP A 74 -6.99 4.22 -7.00
C ASP A 74 -7.94 5.40 -6.70
N ARG A 75 -9.22 5.29 -7.08
CA ARG A 75 -10.28 6.29 -6.85
C ARG A 75 -10.39 6.75 -5.39
N MET A 76 -9.97 5.90 -4.46
CA MET A 76 -9.93 6.19 -3.02
C MET A 76 -8.65 6.93 -2.57
N ASN A 77 -7.80 7.40 -3.49
CA ASN A 77 -6.54 8.10 -3.24
C ASN A 77 -5.49 7.29 -2.44
N LEU A 78 -5.66 5.96 -2.40
CA LEU A 78 -4.78 5.00 -1.74
C LEU A 78 -3.95 4.24 -2.79
N SER A 79 -2.66 4.07 -2.53
CA SER A 79 -1.80 3.19 -3.31
C SER A 79 -1.81 1.77 -2.75
N VAL A 80 -1.41 0.78 -3.55
CA VAL A 80 -1.27 -0.61 -3.09
C VAL A 80 -0.19 -0.72 -2.00
N LEU A 81 0.87 0.08 -2.10
CA LEU A 81 1.94 0.14 -1.11
C LEU A 81 1.45 0.62 0.26
N ASP A 82 0.54 1.59 0.27
CA ASP A 82 -0.10 2.04 1.50
C ASP A 82 -0.90 0.90 2.12
N GLN A 83 -1.79 0.27 1.35
CA GLN A 83 -2.62 -0.84 1.82
C GLN A 83 -1.78 -1.98 2.43
N MET A 84 -0.67 -2.33 1.79
CA MET A 84 0.27 -3.32 2.34
C MET A 84 0.87 -2.88 3.68
N LYS A 85 1.27 -1.61 3.81
CA LYS A 85 1.78 -1.06 5.07
C LYS A 85 0.73 -1.09 6.16
N GLN A 86 -0.53 -0.77 5.84
CA GLN A 86 -1.64 -0.93 6.78
C GLN A 86 -1.81 -2.39 7.23
N MET A 87 -1.75 -3.35 6.31
CA MET A 87 -1.85 -4.78 6.66
C MET A 87 -0.71 -5.23 7.57
N ILE A 88 0.53 -4.84 7.29
CA ILE A 88 1.68 -5.17 8.16
C ILE A 88 1.51 -4.56 9.55
N ARG A 89 1.02 -3.32 9.64
CA ARG A 89 0.73 -2.67 10.92
C ARG A 89 -0.39 -3.38 11.67
N PHE A 90 -1.43 -3.82 10.97
CA PHE A 90 -2.53 -4.59 11.54
C PHE A 90 -2.04 -5.92 12.11
N ALA A 91 -1.27 -6.69 11.32
CA ALA A 91 -0.69 -7.96 11.75
C ALA A 91 0.17 -7.81 13.01
N LYS A 92 0.99 -6.76 13.09
CA LYS A 92 1.81 -6.46 14.28
C LYS A 92 1.00 -5.93 15.47
N GLY A 93 -0.19 -5.40 15.24
CA GLY A 93 -1.04 -4.76 16.25
C GLY A 93 -2.06 -5.70 16.91
N GLN A 94 -2.17 -6.96 16.49
CA GLN A 94 -3.13 -7.90 17.06
C GLN A 94 -2.76 -8.23 18.52
N LYS A 95 -3.58 -7.74 19.46
CA LYS A 95 -3.47 -8.09 20.88
C LYS A 95 -4.21 -9.40 21.14
N LYS A 96 -3.50 -10.39 21.69
CA LYS A 96 -4.11 -11.66 22.14
C LYS A 96 -4.69 -11.45 23.54
N TYR A 97 -6.01 -11.55 23.66
CA TYR A 97 -6.70 -11.50 24.96
C TYR A 97 -6.94 -12.92 25.46
N PRO A 98 -6.21 -13.40 26.47
CA PRO A 98 -6.53 -14.69 27.08
C PRO A 98 -7.84 -14.57 27.87
N TYR A 99 -8.82 -15.38 27.51
CA TYR A 99 -10.03 -15.55 28.33
C TYR A 99 -9.69 -16.47 29.50
N ILE A 100 -9.78 -15.94 30.71
CA ILE A 100 -9.72 -16.73 31.93
C ILE A 100 -11.18 -17.02 32.30
N ALA A 101 -11.58 -18.27 32.25
CA ALA A 101 -12.89 -18.68 32.77
C ALA A 101 -12.85 -18.50 34.30
N MET A 102 -13.53 -17.46 34.81
CA MET A 102 -13.75 -17.32 36.24
C MET A 102 -14.77 -18.36 36.66
N ASN A 103 -14.53 -19.04 37.78
CA ASN A 103 -15.45 -20.03 38.29
C ASN A 103 -16.70 -19.32 38.82
N GLU A 104 -17.80 -19.39 38.07
CA GLU A 104 -19.05 -18.67 38.34
C GLU A 104 -19.84 -19.30 39.50
N TRP A 105 -19.45 -20.50 39.93
CA TRP A 105 -20.14 -21.28 40.95
C TRP A 105 -19.19 -21.53 42.13
N PRO A 106 -19.16 -20.65 43.15
CA PRO A 106 -18.63 -21.03 44.45
C PRO A 106 -19.54 -22.15 44.99
N ASP A 107 -18.94 -23.28 45.32
CA ASP A 107 -19.63 -24.44 45.91
C ASP A 107 -20.57 -23.95 47.03
N LYS A 108 -21.88 -24.19 46.86
CA LYS A 108 -22.87 -23.94 47.91
C LYS A 108 -22.58 -24.90 49.07
N PRO A 109 -22.57 -24.43 50.32
CA PRO A 109 -22.51 -25.30 51.49
C PRO A 109 -23.76 -26.17 51.61
#